data_AF-A0A0D6N7Y2-F1
#
_entry.id   AF-A0A0D6N7Y2-F1
#
_cell.length_a   1.000
_cell.length_b   1.000
_cell.length_c   1.000
_cell.angle_alpha   90.00
_cell.angle_beta   90.00
_cell.angle_gamma   90.00
#
_symmetry.space_group_name_H-M   'P 1'
#
loop_
_entity.id
_entity.type
_entity.pdbx_description
1 polymer ?
#
loop_
_entity_poly.entity_id
_entity_poly.type
_entity_poly.pdbx_seq_one_letter_code
_entity_poly.pdbx_strand_id
1 'polypeptide(L)'
;MAFTGATSGLAAGAQTNDTVLDYAQEVNYGVPPSGNYQLMRITGETLTSSQTTARPDEINPVKEVAQSVVTQVQASGSISGALSSQTFDDMLSAVMGNDTGNILKKYLPANETFVLVSKDAGNSGQDSVWCGNSTSGAVNGFFSEYNAGNAVAITDANSGKVYSSVITQISADGATALFSPGSLGLDKSVTLSGNSTVSVAGIVNGNIDKTYTFRKKLLSGWLMYSGSLVTQVQIQLQQGQFGTVSVDVTSKSETRSTSDVSSGSLPAPTGIVHNTVKNFLGVTIFGKVPAGCVTNCSITLARDGSGNDYGNGHADACGARSGSFTASGSIEFYFRTWDEYDAMLAGTQGPIVIKSVDDDGNGYAFTFLNAALRNGKVNTSQKNQTVKATFDIEGNPLPGGTTFAISRITPAA
;
A
#
# COMPACT_ATOMS: atom_id res chain seq x y z
N MET A 1 -27.80 24.61 40.11
CA MET A 1 -27.26 23.33 39.60
C MET A 1 -26.02 23.66 38.77
N ALA A 2 -24.83 23.37 39.30
CA ALA A 2 -23.53 23.76 38.73
C ALA A 2 -22.77 22.53 38.22
N PHE A 3 -23.44 21.68 37.44
CA PHE A 3 -22.91 20.36 37.05
C PHE A 3 -22.66 20.18 35.56
N THR A 4 -22.62 21.26 34.79
CA THR A 4 -22.22 21.21 33.38
C THR A 4 -21.08 22.20 33.18
N GLY A 5 -19.92 21.72 32.72
CA GLY A 5 -18.71 22.53 32.56
C GLY A 5 -18.97 23.86 31.86
N ALA A 6 -18.32 24.92 32.32
CA ALA A 6 -18.49 26.25 31.75
C ALA A 6 -17.99 26.27 30.30
N THR A 7 -18.87 26.55 29.35
CA THR A 7 -18.48 26.87 27.97
C THR A 7 -17.90 28.27 27.94
N SER A 8 -16.61 28.42 28.22
CA SER A 8 -15.90 29.68 27.98
C SER A 8 -15.36 29.66 26.55
N GLY A 9 -15.96 30.47 25.67
CA GLY A 9 -15.55 30.61 24.26
C GLY A 9 -16.59 30.11 23.25
N LEU A 10 -16.18 30.04 21.97
CA LEU A 10 -17.05 29.69 20.84
C LEU A 10 -17.45 28.20 20.79
N ALA A 11 -16.72 27.32 21.49
CA ALA A 11 -16.92 25.88 21.47
C ALA A 11 -16.84 25.28 22.88
N ALA A 12 -17.58 24.18 23.11
CA ALA A 12 -17.61 23.48 24.40
C ALA A 12 -16.38 22.60 24.67
N GLY A 13 -15.43 22.51 23.72
CA GLY A 13 -14.24 21.69 23.80
C GLY A 13 -13.26 22.00 22.66
N ALA A 14 -12.15 21.27 22.61
CA ALA A 14 -11.16 21.38 21.53
C ALA A 14 -11.80 21.02 20.18
N GLN A 15 -11.49 21.78 19.14
CA GLN A 15 -11.99 21.52 17.80
C GLN A 15 -11.10 20.50 17.10
N THR A 16 -11.72 19.51 16.44
CA THR A 16 -10.99 18.50 15.66
C THR A 16 -10.18 19.11 14.53
N ASN A 17 -10.59 20.27 13.99
CA ASN A 17 -9.90 20.98 12.92
C ASN A 17 -8.48 21.45 13.32
N ASP A 18 -8.21 21.62 14.62
CA ASP A 18 -6.89 22.01 15.12
C ASP A 18 -5.99 20.80 15.42
N THR A 19 -6.51 19.58 15.21
CA THR A 19 -5.75 18.35 15.46
C THR A 19 -4.74 18.13 14.34
N VAL A 20 -3.49 17.96 14.74
CA VAL A 20 -2.39 17.67 13.82
C VAL A 20 -1.82 16.30 14.16
N LEU A 21 -1.68 15.42 13.17
CA LEU A 21 -1.01 14.14 13.31
C LEU A 21 0.26 14.15 12.45
N ASP A 22 1.38 13.85 13.08
CA ASP A 22 2.68 13.68 12.42
C ASP A 22 3.37 12.38 12.88
N TYR A 23 4.40 11.97 12.14
CA TYR A 23 5.17 10.77 12.45
C TYR A 23 6.66 10.94 12.14
N ALA A 24 7.48 10.15 12.81
CA ALA A 24 8.89 10.02 12.49
C ALA A 24 9.35 8.57 12.73
N GLN A 25 10.25 8.07 11.89
CA GLN A 25 10.83 6.74 12.06
C GLN A 25 11.78 6.72 13.24
N GLU A 26 11.68 5.67 14.06
CA GLU A 26 12.55 5.46 15.21
C GLU A 26 13.85 4.78 14.81
N VAL A 27 14.96 5.19 15.44
CA VAL A 27 16.24 4.47 15.33
C VAL A 27 16.27 3.28 16.32
N ASN A 28 15.70 3.51 17.51
CA ASN A 28 15.57 2.50 18.57
C ASN A 28 14.11 2.39 18.99
N TYR A 29 13.61 1.16 19.15
CA TYR A 29 12.23 0.89 19.52
C TYR A 29 11.76 1.65 20.77
N GLY A 30 10.68 2.42 20.62
CA GLY A 30 10.03 3.12 21.73
C GLY A 30 10.76 4.37 22.22
N VAL A 31 11.76 4.86 21.48
CA VAL A 31 12.47 6.11 21.76
C VAL A 31 12.08 7.16 20.72
N PRO A 32 11.27 8.18 21.10
CA PRO A 32 10.90 9.26 20.19
C PRO A 32 12.14 9.94 19.58
N PRO A 33 12.25 10.03 18.24
CA PRO A 33 13.34 10.75 17.60
C PRO A 33 13.18 12.25 17.83
N SER A 34 14.29 12.97 17.98
CA SER A 34 14.30 14.44 18.11
C SER A 34 14.40 15.17 16.77
N GLY A 35 14.31 14.44 15.66
CA GLY A 35 14.45 14.96 14.30
C GLY A 35 13.19 15.63 13.77
N ASN A 36 13.12 15.75 12.45
CA ASN A 36 11.95 16.27 11.76
C ASN A 36 10.82 15.22 11.71
N TYR A 37 9.59 15.67 11.91
CA TYR A 37 8.39 14.82 11.80
C TYR A 37 7.62 15.14 10.53
N GLN A 38 7.12 14.12 9.86
CA GLN A 38 6.36 14.22 8.63
C GLN A 38 4.86 14.39 8.95
N LEU A 39 4.26 15.49 8.49
CA LEU A 39 2.83 15.73 8.63
C LEU A 39 2.03 14.78 7.73
N MET A 40 0.92 14.24 8.25
CA MET A 40 0.02 13.34 7.52
C MET A 40 -1.25 14.04 7.07
N ARG A 41 -1.83 13.55 5.98
CA ARG A 41 -3.19 13.91 5.54
C ARG A 41 -4.16 12.83 5.98
N ILE A 42 -4.87 13.11 7.07
CA ILE A 42 -5.82 12.17 7.68
C ILE A 42 -7.26 12.64 7.51
N THR A 43 -8.19 11.70 7.50
CA THR A 43 -9.63 11.94 7.61
C THR A 43 -10.17 11.55 8.99
N GLY A 44 -9.43 10.72 9.73
CA GLY A 44 -9.75 10.35 11.10
C GLY A 44 -8.63 9.51 11.74
N GLU A 45 -8.65 9.40 13.06
CA GLU A 45 -7.76 8.54 13.83
C GLU A 45 -8.45 8.04 15.10
N THR A 46 -8.01 6.89 15.63
CA THR A 46 -8.57 6.25 16.83
C THR A 46 -7.50 5.83 17.85
N LEU A 47 -6.31 6.45 17.80
CA LEU A 47 -5.19 6.13 18.69
C LEU A 47 -5.57 6.40 20.14
N THR A 48 -5.39 5.40 20.99
CA THR A 48 -5.72 5.48 22.40
C THR A 48 -4.88 4.52 23.23
N SER A 49 -4.66 4.89 24.50
CA SER A 49 -4.15 4.01 25.54
C SER A 49 -5.29 3.34 26.30
N SER A 50 -5.19 2.03 26.46
CA SER A 50 -6.11 1.20 27.23
C SER A 50 -5.38 0.53 28.38
N GLN A 51 -6.03 0.45 29.53
CA GLN A 51 -5.48 -0.20 30.72
C GLN A 51 -6.31 -1.42 31.06
N THR A 52 -5.67 -2.57 31.21
CA THR A 52 -6.30 -3.77 31.76
C THR A 52 -6.08 -3.79 33.26
N THR A 53 -7.13 -4.06 34.03
CA THR A 53 -7.02 -4.18 35.49
C THR A 53 -7.51 -5.54 35.94
N ALA A 54 -6.86 -6.12 36.93
CA ALA A 54 -7.30 -7.33 37.61
C ALA A 54 -7.58 -7.03 39.08
N ARG A 55 -8.49 -7.79 39.67
CA ARG A 55 -8.76 -7.79 41.10
C ARG A 55 -8.41 -9.16 41.65
N PRO A 56 -7.67 -9.24 42.75
CA PRO A 56 -7.50 -10.51 43.42
C PRO A 56 -8.82 -10.93 44.07
N ASP A 57 -9.22 -12.19 43.85
CA ASP A 57 -10.40 -12.79 44.49
C ASP A 57 -10.08 -13.21 45.92
N GLU A 58 -9.85 -12.22 46.79
CA GLU A 58 -9.56 -12.47 48.20
C GLU A 58 -10.82 -12.88 48.95
N ILE A 59 -10.76 -14.01 49.66
CA ILE A 59 -11.86 -14.48 50.52
C ILE A 59 -11.89 -13.59 51.78
N ASN A 60 -12.80 -12.62 51.81
CA ASN A 60 -13.01 -11.72 52.93
C ASN A 60 -14.32 -12.06 53.68
N PRO A 61 -14.34 -12.09 55.03
CA PRO A 61 -15.58 -12.18 55.81
C PRO A 61 -16.53 -10.99 55.63
N VAL A 62 -16.05 -9.86 55.09
CA VAL A 62 -16.84 -8.67 54.76
C VAL A 62 -17.26 -8.70 53.29
N LYS A 63 -18.49 -8.28 52.97
CA LYS A 63 -19.06 -8.26 51.60
C LYS A 63 -18.51 -7.11 50.74
N GLU A 64 -17.20 -6.95 50.72
CA GLU A 64 -16.50 -5.93 49.94
C GLU A 64 -15.51 -6.59 48.98
N VAL A 65 -15.25 -5.92 47.84
CA VAL A 65 -14.36 -6.42 46.78
C VAL A 65 -13.00 -5.75 46.91
N ALA A 66 -11.92 -6.50 46.67
CA ALA A 66 -10.56 -5.98 46.69
C ALA A 66 -10.29 -4.91 45.61
N GLN A 67 -9.28 -4.07 45.84
CA GLN A 67 -8.88 -2.99 44.94
C GLN A 67 -8.39 -3.52 43.59
N SER A 68 -8.84 -2.90 42.49
CA SER A 68 -8.31 -3.15 41.13
C SER A 68 -6.86 -2.67 41.04
N VAL A 69 -5.99 -3.53 40.52
CA VAL A 69 -4.62 -3.17 40.12
C VAL A 69 -4.50 -3.21 38.60
N VAL A 70 -3.77 -2.25 38.02
CA VAL A 70 -3.48 -2.23 36.58
C VAL A 70 -2.45 -3.32 36.28
N THR A 71 -2.79 -4.23 35.38
CA THR A 71 -1.93 -5.36 34.99
C THR A 71 -1.21 -5.12 33.68
N GLN A 72 -1.73 -4.25 32.80
CA GLN A 72 -1.14 -3.96 31.50
C GLN A 72 -1.64 -2.62 30.96
N VAL A 73 -0.77 -1.90 30.25
CA VAL A 73 -1.14 -0.74 29.43
C VAL A 73 -0.82 -1.04 27.96
N GLN A 74 -1.78 -0.81 27.07
CA GLN A 74 -1.61 -1.01 25.64
C GLN A 74 -2.07 0.24 24.89
N ALA A 75 -1.21 0.75 24.01
CA ALA A 75 -1.56 1.82 23.08
C ALA A 75 -1.73 1.26 21.66
N SER A 76 -2.85 1.58 21.02
CA SER A 76 -3.16 1.12 19.66
C SER A 76 -4.23 1.98 19.03
N GLY A 77 -4.40 1.85 17.72
CA GLY A 77 -5.52 2.44 17.00
C GLY A 77 -5.31 2.39 15.50
N SER A 78 -6.19 3.09 14.79
CA SER A 78 -6.15 3.21 13.34
C SER A 78 -6.02 4.66 12.89
N ILE A 79 -5.36 4.86 11.76
CA ILE A 79 -5.20 6.14 11.08
C ILE A 79 -5.83 5.99 9.70
N SER A 80 -6.85 6.79 9.41
CA SER A 80 -7.60 6.74 8.16
C SER A 80 -7.33 7.98 7.32
N GLY A 81 -7.29 7.81 6.00
CA GLY A 81 -7.14 8.91 5.06
C GLY A 81 -7.59 8.57 3.64
N ALA A 82 -7.48 9.56 2.76
CA ALA A 82 -7.72 9.38 1.35
C ALA A 82 -6.43 8.91 0.65
N LEU A 83 -6.54 7.86 -0.18
CA LEU A 83 -5.44 7.38 -1.00
C LEU A 83 -4.92 8.53 -1.87
N SER A 84 -3.70 8.91 -1.62
CA SER A 84 -2.99 9.98 -2.34
C SER A 84 -1.56 9.55 -2.56
N SER A 85 -1.03 9.90 -3.72
CA SER A 85 0.37 9.64 -4.07
C SER A 85 1.30 10.18 -2.98
N GLN A 86 2.26 9.36 -2.56
CA GLN A 86 3.33 9.63 -1.60
C GLN A 86 2.93 9.77 -0.12
N THR A 87 1.67 10.06 0.22
CA THR A 87 1.27 10.30 1.63
C THR A 87 1.46 9.08 2.52
N PHE A 88 1.17 7.87 2.02
CA PHE A 88 1.18 6.64 2.80
C PHE A 88 2.36 5.71 2.47
N ASP A 89 3.35 6.17 1.69
CA ASP A 89 4.44 5.35 1.20
C ASP A 89 5.29 4.77 2.35
N ASP A 90 5.54 5.55 3.39
CA ASP A 90 6.29 5.08 4.55
C ASP A 90 5.52 4.00 5.32
N MET A 91 4.19 4.13 5.44
CA MET A 91 3.33 3.14 6.09
C MET A 91 3.21 1.85 5.27
N LEU A 92 3.13 1.98 3.94
CA LEU A 92 3.20 0.85 3.00
C LEU A 92 4.56 0.15 3.09
N SER A 93 5.65 0.92 3.23
CA SER A 93 7.00 0.37 3.42
C SER A 93 7.14 -0.37 4.75
N ALA A 94 6.50 0.14 5.81
CA ALA A 94 6.50 -0.46 7.13
C ALA A 94 5.78 -1.81 7.12
N VAL A 95 4.55 -1.86 6.58
CA VAL A 95 3.79 -3.12 6.53
C VAL A 95 4.46 -4.14 5.62
N MET A 96 5.08 -3.72 4.50
CA MET A 96 5.80 -4.61 3.59
C MET A 96 7.18 -5.03 4.14
N GLY A 97 7.70 -4.32 5.13
CA GLY A 97 8.99 -4.59 5.78
C GLY A 97 10.17 -4.49 4.83
N ASN A 98 10.18 -3.45 4.01
CA ASN A 98 11.27 -3.17 3.10
C ASN A 98 11.31 -1.67 2.79
N ASP A 99 12.34 -1.20 2.11
CA ASP A 99 12.45 0.16 1.62
C ASP A 99 11.91 0.29 0.19
N THR A 100 11.37 1.47 -0.14
CA THR A 100 11.03 1.78 -1.53
C THR A 100 12.30 2.00 -2.33
N GLY A 101 12.37 1.42 -3.53
CA GLY A 101 13.57 1.43 -4.38
C GLY A 101 13.29 0.94 -5.80
N ASN A 102 14.31 0.44 -6.49
CA ASN A 102 14.10 -0.27 -7.76
C ASN A 102 13.95 -1.77 -7.48
N ILE A 103 12.75 -2.31 -7.65
CA ILE A 103 12.46 -3.74 -7.44
C ILE A 103 13.16 -4.58 -8.52
N LEU A 104 13.08 -4.11 -9.77
CA LEU A 104 13.74 -4.73 -10.92
C LEU A 104 14.54 -3.64 -11.62
N LYS A 105 15.78 -3.95 -12.00
CA LYS A 105 16.59 -3.08 -12.85
C LYS A 105 17.47 -3.94 -13.74
N LYS A 106 17.14 -3.97 -15.03
CA LYS A 106 17.97 -4.63 -16.03
C LYS A 106 18.67 -3.60 -16.89
N TYR A 107 19.88 -3.95 -17.30
CA TYR A 107 20.72 -3.16 -18.19
C TYR A 107 20.75 -3.85 -19.54
N LEU A 108 20.59 -3.07 -20.59
CA LEU A 108 20.84 -3.54 -21.93
C LEU A 108 22.35 -3.70 -22.14
N PRO A 109 22.84 -4.81 -22.74
CA PRO A 109 24.26 -4.94 -23.07
C PRO A 109 24.75 -3.80 -23.98
N ALA A 110 26.03 -3.46 -23.90
CA ALA A 110 26.61 -2.31 -24.61
C ALA A 110 26.47 -2.35 -26.15
N ASN A 111 26.32 -3.54 -26.74
CA ASN A 111 26.23 -3.75 -28.19
C ASN A 111 24.80 -3.93 -28.71
N GLU A 112 23.81 -3.82 -27.84
CA GLU A 112 22.40 -4.03 -28.14
C GLU A 112 21.66 -2.69 -28.11
N THR A 113 20.47 -2.60 -28.71
CA THR A 113 19.64 -1.37 -28.70
C THR A 113 18.22 -1.66 -28.23
N PHE A 114 17.55 -0.70 -27.58
CA PHE A 114 16.10 -0.77 -27.44
C PHE A 114 15.46 -0.01 -28.58
N VAL A 115 14.34 -0.51 -29.09
CA VAL A 115 13.49 0.22 -30.03
C VAL A 115 12.15 0.41 -29.34
N LEU A 116 11.78 1.67 -29.15
CA LEU A 116 10.47 2.07 -28.65
C LEU A 116 9.66 2.56 -29.84
N VAL A 117 8.44 2.07 -29.98
CA VAL A 117 7.53 2.46 -31.07
C VAL A 117 6.20 2.87 -30.48
N SER A 118 5.76 4.05 -30.91
CA SER A 118 4.42 4.57 -30.65
C SER A 118 3.45 3.96 -31.66
N LYS A 119 2.29 3.49 -31.20
CA LYS A 119 1.21 2.95 -32.06
C LYS A 119 1.71 1.94 -33.10
N ASP A 120 2.44 0.93 -32.64
CA ASP A 120 3.02 -0.11 -33.46
C ASP A 120 1.95 -0.93 -34.19
N ALA A 121 1.91 -0.80 -35.53
CA ALA A 121 0.97 -1.52 -36.38
C ALA A 121 1.13 -3.05 -36.29
N GLY A 122 2.34 -3.55 -36.00
CA GLY A 122 2.59 -4.98 -35.80
C GLY A 122 1.98 -5.52 -34.51
N ASN A 123 1.72 -4.64 -33.53
CA ASN A 123 1.16 -4.95 -32.23
C ASN A 123 -0.21 -4.30 -32.02
N SER A 124 -1.04 -4.32 -33.07
CA SER A 124 -2.44 -3.83 -33.03
C SER A 124 -2.56 -2.35 -32.62
N GLY A 125 -1.55 -1.51 -32.91
CA GLY A 125 -1.55 -0.09 -32.61
C GLY A 125 -1.23 0.25 -31.14
N GLN A 126 -0.71 -0.71 -30.37
CA GLN A 126 -0.17 -0.47 -29.04
C GLN A 126 1.21 0.16 -29.10
N ASP A 127 1.62 0.84 -28.02
CA ASP A 127 3.01 1.25 -27.88
C ASP A 127 3.83 0.00 -27.50
N SER A 128 5.05 -0.14 -28.03
CA SER A 128 5.86 -1.34 -27.85
C SER A 128 7.32 -1.01 -27.61
N VAL A 129 7.97 -1.85 -26.81
CA VAL A 129 9.40 -1.76 -26.51
C VAL A 129 9.99 -3.14 -26.66
N TRP A 130 11.00 -3.25 -27.51
CA TRP A 130 11.76 -4.47 -27.70
C TRP A 130 13.22 -4.16 -27.86
N CYS A 131 14.06 -5.15 -27.62
CA CYS A 131 15.48 -5.06 -27.89
C CYS A 131 15.76 -5.42 -29.36
N GLY A 132 16.40 -4.51 -30.08
CA GLY A 132 16.86 -4.70 -31.46
C GLY A 132 18.33 -5.11 -31.52
N ASN A 133 18.57 -6.16 -32.33
CA ASN A 133 19.86 -6.72 -32.80
C ASN A 133 20.44 -7.94 -32.05
N SER A 134 19.74 -9.07 -32.06
CA SER A 134 20.13 -10.37 -31.49
C SER A 134 21.40 -11.01 -32.13
N THR A 135 22.56 -10.39 -31.94
CA THR A 135 23.84 -11.06 -32.24
C THR A 135 24.26 -11.94 -31.05
N SER A 136 23.72 -11.66 -29.86
CA SER A 136 23.85 -12.51 -28.67
C SER A 136 22.48 -13.08 -28.29
N GLY A 137 22.39 -14.37 -27.95
CA GLY A 137 21.14 -14.99 -27.47
C GLY A 137 20.61 -14.43 -26.13
N ALA A 138 21.19 -13.33 -25.63
CA ALA A 138 20.88 -12.69 -24.35
C ALA A 138 19.69 -11.71 -24.40
N VAL A 139 19.12 -11.46 -25.59
CA VAL A 139 18.01 -10.49 -25.79
C VAL A 139 16.63 -11.15 -25.88
N ASN A 140 16.58 -12.46 -26.13
CA ASN A 140 15.31 -13.20 -26.13
C ASN A 140 14.86 -13.39 -24.67
N GLY A 141 13.67 -12.92 -24.32
CA GLY A 141 13.19 -12.96 -22.93
C GLY A 141 13.70 -11.84 -22.03
N PHE A 142 14.21 -10.71 -22.54
CA PHE A 142 14.65 -9.60 -21.67
C PHE A 142 13.58 -9.20 -20.65
N PHE A 143 12.32 -9.14 -21.10
CA PHE A 143 11.16 -8.79 -20.30
C PHE A 143 10.52 -9.99 -19.57
N SER A 144 11.10 -11.19 -19.60
CA SER A 144 10.49 -12.41 -19.03
C SER A 144 10.25 -12.35 -17.51
N GLU A 145 11.00 -11.50 -16.80
CA GLU A 145 10.85 -11.28 -15.35
C GLU A 145 9.90 -10.12 -15.02
N TYR A 146 9.49 -9.34 -16.03
CA TYR A 146 8.50 -8.30 -15.86
C TYR A 146 7.12 -8.91 -15.99
N ASN A 147 6.12 -8.23 -15.43
CA ASN A 147 4.73 -8.64 -15.56
C ASN A 147 3.89 -7.50 -16.12
N ALA A 148 2.79 -7.86 -16.79
CA ALA A 148 1.73 -6.90 -17.06
C ALA A 148 1.29 -6.26 -15.76
N GLY A 149 1.25 -4.92 -15.70
CA GLY A 149 1.01 -4.17 -14.48
C GLY A 149 2.25 -3.51 -13.88
N ASN A 150 3.45 -3.98 -14.19
CA ASN A 150 4.67 -3.33 -13.73
C ASN A 150 4.76 -1.93 -14.35
N ALA A 151 4.90 -0.93 -13.49
CA ALA A 151 5.24 0.43 -13.90
C ALA A 151 6.75 0.49 -14.15
N VAL A 152 7.14 0.64 -15.42
CA VAL A 152 8.55 0.65 -15.82
C VAL A 152 8.99 2.05 -16.21
N ALA A 153 10.21 2.39 -15.83
CA ALA A 153 10.97 3.51 -16.31
C ALA A 153 12.10 2.99 -17.20
N ILE A 154 12.13 3.46 -18.45
CA ILE A 154 13.13 3.13 -19.45
C ILE A 154 14.03 4.34 -19.60
N THR A 155 15.28 4.23 -19.17
CA THR A 155 16.25 5.33 -19.19
C THR A 155 17.27 5.10 -20.29
N ASP A 156 17.40 6.06 -21.19
CA ASP A 156 18.46 6.07 -22.19
C ASP A 156 19.81 6.40 -21.56
N ALA A 157 20.81 5.56 -21.77
CA ALA A 157 22.15 5.78 -21.22
C ALA A 157 22.84 7.03 -21.79
N ASN A 158 22.55 7.38 -23.05
CA ASN A 158 23.22 8.50 -23.72
C ASN A 158 22.56 9.85 -23.42
N SER A 159 21.24 9.95 -23.57
CA SER A 159 20.53 11.22 -23.37
C SER A 159 20.07 11.44 -21.93
N GLY A 160 20.04 10.40 -21.09
CA GLY A 160 19.43 10.45 -19.76
C GLY A 160 17.90 10.59 -19.79
N LYS A 161 17.28 10.59 -20.98
CA LYS A 161 15.82 10.70 -21.12
C LYS A 161 15.14 9.46 -20.55
N VAL A 162 14.06 9.67 -19.81
CA VAL A 162 13.27 8.62 -19.18
C VAL A 162 11.90 8.53 -19.84
N TYR A 163 11.52 7.32 -20.23
CA TYR A 163 10.19 6.97 -20.71
C TYR A 163 9.54 6.08 -19.65
N SER A 164 8.45 6.54 -19.03
CA SER A 164 7.74 5.76 -18.01
C SER A 164 6.33 5.42 -18.46
N SER A 165 5.97 4.14 -18.35
CA SER A 165 4.61 3.69 -18.61
C SER A 165 4.37 2.35 -17.92
N VAL A 166 3.13 1.89 -17.95
CA VAL A 166 2.72 0.62 -17.36
C VAL A 166 2.61 -0.43 -18.45
N ILE A 167 3.32 -1.54 -18.26
CA ILE A 167 3.24 -2.68 -19.16
C ILE A 167 1.79 -3.21 -19.16
N THR A 168 1.15 -3.26 -20.32
CA THR A 168 -0.18 -3.84 -20.49
C THR A 168 -0.11 -5.32 -20.79
N GLN A 169 0.92 -5.75 -21.52
CA GLN A 169 1.15 -7.13 -21.90
C GLN A 169 2.64 -7.37 -22.21
N ILE A 170 3.08 -8.61 -22.09
CA ILE A 170 4.39 -9.06 -22.54
C ILE A 170 4.16 -10.16 -23.58
N SER A 171 4.94 -10.16 -24.66
CA SER A 171 4.87 -11.19 -25.68
C SER A 171 5.21 -12.58 -25.10
N ALA A 172 4.69 -13.65 -25.69
CA ALA A 172 4.86 -15.00 -25.16
C ALA A 172 6.33 -15.46 -25.08
N ASP A 173 7.21 -14.88 -25.90
CA ASP A 173 8.66 -15.09 -25.89
C ASP A 173 9.41 -14.20 -24.87
N GLY A 174 8.71 -13.28 -24.20
CA GLY A 174 9.30 -12.33 -23.25
C GLY A 174 10.20 -11.27 -23.89
N ALA A 175 10.20 -11.12 -25.21
CA ALA A 175 11.09 -10.21 -25.93
C ALA A 175 10.54 -8.78 -26.07
N THR A 176 9.22 -8.61 -26.03
CA THR A 176 8.54 -7.34 -26.25
C THR A 176 7.62 -7.01 -25.08
N ALA A 177 7.76 -5.81 -24.53
CA ALA A 177 6.80 -5.21 -23.60
C ALA A 177 5.85 -4.29 -24.38
N LEU A 178 4.55 -4.44 -24.14
CA LEU A 178 3.48 -3.66 -24.76
C LEU A 178 2.88 -2.69 -23.74
N PHE A 179 2.41 -1.55 -24.22
CA PHE A 179 1.89 -0.43 -23.45
C PHE A 179 0.62 0.13 -24.11
N SER A 180 -0.13 0.94 -23.37
CA SER A 180 -1.29 1.62 -23.94
C SER A 180 -0.86 2.57 -25.08
N PRO A 181 -1.65 2.71 -26.15
CA PRO A 181 -1.30 3.58 -27.29
C PRO A 181 -1.01 5.02 -26.85
N GLY A 182 0.13 5.56 -27.27
CA GLY A 182 0.59 6.92 -26.93
C GLY A 182 1.06 7.12 -25.48
N SER A 183 1.09 6.07 -24.66
CA SER A 183 1.47 6.18 -23.24
C SER A 183 2.95 6.42 -23.01
N LEU A 184 3.81 6.09 -23.98
CA LEU A 184 5.25 6.36 -23.88
C LEU A 184 5.62 7.80 -24.26
N GLY A 185 4.65 8.65 -24.65
CA GLY A 185 4.91 10.06 -25.00
C GLY A 185 5.79 10.22 -26.24
N LEU A 186 5.72 9.27 -27.16
CA LEU A 186 6.58 9.21 -28.35
C LEU A 186 5.86 9.78 -29.58
N ASP A 187 6.46 10.81 -30.21
CA ASP A 187 6.01 11.35 -31.50
C ASP A 187 6.39 10.45 -32.68
N LYS A 188 7.48 9.67 -32.54
CA LYS A 188 8.01 8.72 -33.53
C LYS A 188 8.80 7.62 -32.82
N SER A 189 9.11 6.55 -33.55
CA SER A 189 9.98 5.48 -33.05
C SER A 189 11.35 6.02 -32.62
N VAL A 190 11.83 5.57 -31.46
CA VAL A 190 13.12 5.96 -30.88
C VAL A 190 13.94 4.71 -30.63
N THR A 191 15.19 4.72 -31.09
CA THR A 191 16.17 3.68 -30.77
C THR A 191 17.10 4.18 -29.67
N LEU A 192 17.14 3.49 -28.54
CA LEU A 192 18.03 3.78 -27.42
C LEU A 192 19.34 3.05 -27.55
N SER A 193 20.35 3.64 -26.95
CA SER A 193 21.73 3.14 -26.95
C SER A 193 21.93 1.93 -26.04
N GLY A 194 23.02 1.19 -26.26
CA GLY A 194 23.48 0.16 -25.32
C GLY A 194 23.70 0.74 -23.91
N ASN A 195 23.61 -0.10 -22.89
CA ASN A 195 23.60 0.28 -21.46
C ASN A 195 22.34 1.02 -20.97
N SER A 196 21.35 1.27 -21.82
CA SER A 196 20.04 1.78 -21.39
C SER A 196 19.39 0.83 -20.39
N THR A 197 18.64 1.37 -19.44
CA THR A 197 18.10 0.58 -18.32
C THR A 197 16.59 0.55 -18.32
N VAL A 198 16.01 -0.60 -17.98
CA VAL A 198 14.58 -0.72 -17.64
C VAL A 198 14.48 -1.03 -16.16
N SER A 199 13.86 -0.13 -15.40
CA SER A 199 13.66 -0.28 -13.97
C SER A 199 12.19 -0.22 -13.56
N VAL A 200 11.81 -1.01 -12.56
CA VAL A 200 10.52 -0.91 -11.87
C VAL A 200 10.78 -0.25 -10.53
N ALA A 201 10.33 1.00 -10.36
CA ALA A 201 10.36 1.68 -9.07
C ALA A 201 9.20 1.18 -8.20
N GLY A 202 9.46 0.85 -6.95
CA GLY A 202 8.46 0.27 -6.07
C GLY A 202 9.03 -0.38 -4.82
N ILE A 203 8.26 -1.29 -4.24
CA ILE A 203 8.63 -2.12 -3.10
C ILE A 203 8.10 -3.55 -3.26
N VAL A 204 8.88 -4.53 -2.78
CA VAL A 204 8.46 -5.92 -2.56
C VAL A 204 8.59 -6.24 -1.09
N ASN A 205 7.75 -7.16 -0.59
CA ASN A 205 7.80 -7.56 0.81
C ASN A 205 9.19 -8.09 1.20
N GLY A 206 9.65 -7.75 2.40
CA GLY A 206 10.98 -8.05 2.91
C GLY A 206 10.99 -8.40 4.40
N ASN A 207 12.17 -8.34 5.03
CA ASN A 207 12.41 -8.73 6.43
C ASN A 207 12.83 -7.57 7.35
N ILE A 208 12.66 -6.33 6.90
CA ILE A 208 13.05 -5.14 7.68
C ILE A 208 11.87 -4.74 8.57
N ASP A 209 12.11 -4.65 9.88
CA ASP A 209 11.13 -4.15 10.83
C ASP A 209 11.31 -2.64 11.03
N LYS A 210 10.21 -1.88 10.92
CA LYS A 210 10.20 -0.43 11.10
C LYS A 210 9.20 -0.04 12.18
N THR A 211 9.65 0.80 13.11
CA THR A 211 8.77 1.42 14.10
C THR A 211 8.80 2.93 13.97
N TYR A 212 7.69 3.55 14.33
CA TYR A 212 7.47 4.98 14.22
C TYR A 212 7.02 5.53 15.57
N THR A 213 7.30 6.81 15.79
CA THR A 213 6.58 7.59 16.80
C THR A 213 5.52 8.42 16.08
N PHE A 214 4.24 8.21 16.39
CA PHE A 214 3.17 9.10 15.96
C PHE A 214 2.90 10.14 17.05
N ARG A 215 2.64 11.39 16.66
CA ARG A 215 2.27 12.43 17.62
C ARG A 215 1.02 13.15 17.18
N LYS A 216 0.12 13.33 18.13
CA LYS A 216 -1.13 14.05 17.99
C LYS A 216 -1.07 15.32 18.80
N LYS A 217 -1.23 16.47 18.13
CA LYS A 217 -1.40 17.76 18.80
C LYS A 217 -2.86 17.99 19.12
N LEU A 218 -3.15 18.29 20.38
CA LEU A 218 -4.46 18.75 20.83
C LEU A 218 -4.25 19.90 21.81
N LEU A 219 -4.85 21.06 21.52
CA LEU A 219 -4.63 22.29 22.29
C LEU A 219 -3.12 22.60 22.38
N SER A 220 -2.59 22.77 23.60
CA SER A 220 -1.16 23.00 23.87
C SER A 220 -0.35 21.72 24.10
N GLY A 221 -0.99 20.55 24.10
CA GLY A 221 -0.37 19.28 24.42
C GLY A 221 -0.13 18.38 23.21
N TRP A 222 0.81 17.46 23.39
CA TRP A 222 1.14 16.41 22.43
C TRP A 222 0.90 15.05 23.08
N LEU A 223 0.13 14.20 22.42
CA LEU A 223 0.06 12.77 22.74
C LEU A 223 1.02 12.06 21.81
N MET A 224 1.98 11.32 22.37
CA MET A 224 3.01 10.61 21.64
C MET A 224 2.79 9.12 21.79
N TYR A 225 2.74 8.43 20.67
CA TYR A 225 2.64 6.99 20.56
C TYR A 225 3.97 6.49 20.03
N SER A 226 4.88 6.11 20.93
CA SER A 226 6.20 5.59 20.57
C SER A 226 6.18 4.07 20.41
N GLY A 227 7.14 3.54 19.66
CA GLY A 227 7.24 2.12 19.37
C GLY A 227 6.06 1.62 18.53
N SER A 228 5.50 2.46 17.66
CA SER A 228 4.35 2.10 16.83
C SER A 228 4.79 1.25 15.65
N LEU A 229 4.39 -0.02 15.67
CA LEU A 229 4.48 -0.95 14.57
C LEU A 229 3.20 -0.85 13.73
N VAL A 230 3.35 -0.73 12.41
CA VAL A 230 2.21 -0.82 11.49
C VAL A 230 1.84 -2.29 11.31
N THR A 231 0.66 -2.67 11.80
CA THR A 231 0.20 -4.07 11.81
C THR A 231 -0.64 -4.42 10.59
N GLN A 232 -1.38 -3.46 10.05
CA GLN A 232 -2.22 -3.66 8.88
C GLN A 232 -2.36 -2.37 8.08
N VAL A 233 -2.40 -2.50 6.75
CA VAL A 233 -2.80 -1.44 5.83
C VAL A 233 -3.88 -1.98 4.93
N GLN A 234 -5.03 -1.31 4.92
CA GLN A 234 -6.14 -1.62 4.03
C GLN A 234 -6.37 -0.47 3.05
N ILE A 235 -6.45 -0.81 1.77
CA ILE A 235 -6.75 0.11 0.68
C ILE A 235 -8.08 -0.32 0.07
N GLN A 236 -8.99 0.63 -0.14
CA GLN A 236 -10.27 0.36 -0.78
C GLN A 236 -10.49 1.30 -1.96
N LEU A 237 -10.88 0.71 -3.09
CA LEU A 237 -11.23 1.39 -4.32
C LEU A 237 -12.65 0.95 -4.70
N GLN A 238 -13.64 1.72 -4.25
CA GLN A 238 -15.05 1.43 -4.47
C GLN A 238 -15.70 2.45 -5.42
N GLN A 239 -16.53 1.94 -6.34
CA GLN A 239 -17.31 2.79 -7.23
C GLN A 239 -18.12 3.85 -6.46
N GLY A 240 -18.01 5.10 -6.89
CA GLY A 240 -18.76 6.23 -6.33
C GLY A 240 -18.12 6.85 -5.08
N GLN A 241 -16.93 6.40 -4.68
CA GLN A 241 -16.12 6.99 -3.61
C GLN A 241 -14.71 7.29 -4.12
N PHE A 242 -13.98 8.15 -3.40
CA PHE A 242 -12.54 8.26 -3.59
C PHE A 242 -11.82 7.07 -2.95
N GLY A 243 -10.58 6.79 -3.36
CA GLY A 243 -9.80 5.71 -2.75
C GLY A 243 -9.50 6.02 -1.28
N THR A 244 -9.67 5.04 -0.40
CA THR A 244 -9.40 5.18 1.04
C THR A 244 -8.25 4.29 1.48
N VAL A 245 -7.55 4.73 2.52
CA VAL A 245 -6.50 3.97 3.19
C VAL A 245 -6.77 3.98 4.70
N SER A 246 -6.68 2.82 5.33
CA SER A 246 -6.68 2.65 6.79
C SER A 246 -5.39 1.97 7.20
N VAL A 247 -4.70 2.53 8.19
CA VAL A 247 -3.45 2.03 8.74
C VAL A 247 -3.67 1.70 10.20
N ASP A 248 -3.56 0.43 10.57
CA ASP A 248 -3.67 -0.02 11.95
C ASP A 248 -2.27 -0.10 12.57
N VAL A 249 -2.14 0.42 13.79
CA VAL A 249 -0.88 0.49 14.51
C VAL A 249 -1.01 -0.03 15.93
N THR A 250 0.04 -0.72 16.37
CA THR A 250 0.22 -1.14 17.77
C THR A 250 1.46 -0.47 18.32
N SER A 251 1.33 0.22 19.45
CA SER A 251 2.37 1.08 20.02
C SER A 251 2.83 0.56 21.38
N LYS A 252 4.05 0.92 21.77
CA LYS A 252 4.61 0.56 23.07
C LYS A 252 3.83 1.20 24.22
N SER A 253 3.60 2.50 24.10
CA SER A 253 3.02 3.35 25.14
C SER A 253 2.43 4.63 24.55
N GLU A 254 1.52 5.26 25.29
CA GLU A 254 1.09 6.63 25.05
C GLU A 254 1.70 7.53 26.12
N THR A 255 2.35 8.62 25.73
CA THR A 255 2.89 9.62 26.66
C THR A 255 2.42 11.01 26.26
N ARG A 256 1.89 11.76 27.24
CA ARG A 256 1.56 13.17 27.04
C ARG A 256 2.78 14.05 27.31
N SER A 257 3.11 14.92 26.37
CA SER A 257 4.11 15.99 26.53
C SER A 257 3.47 17.37 26.39
N THR A 258 4.00 18.35 27.12
CA THR A 258 3.65 19.76 26.96
C THR A 258 4.66 20.52 26.10
N SER A 259 5.80 19.90 25.78
CA SER A 259 6.83 20.44 24.90
C SER A 259 6.87 19.66 23.59
N ASP A 260 7.16 20.36 22.51
CA ASP A 260 7.45 19.73 21.22
C ASP A 260 8.82 19.04 21.28
N VAL A 261 8.87 17.77 20.89
CA VAL A 261 10.11 16.97 20.84
C VAL A 261 10.78 17.03 19.48
N SER A 262 10.12 17.56 18.44
CA SER A 262 10.68 17.63 17.10
C SER A 262 11.62 18.83 16.94
N SER A 263 12.59 18.68 16.05
CA SER A 263 13.39 19.80 15.55
C SER A 263 12.63 20.64 14.52
N GLY A 264 11.54 20.11 13.97
CA GLY A 264 10.68 20.75 12.98
C GLY A 264 9.64 19.78 12.40
N SER A 265 8.71 20.31 11.61
CA SER A 265 7.71 19.52 10.88
C SER A 265 7.89 19.70 9.38
N LEU A 266 8.01 18.59 8.65
CA LEU A 266 7.99 18.58 7.19
C LEU A 266 6.55 18.74 6.70
N PRO A 267 6.32 19.53 5.64
CA PRO A 267 4.99 19.73 5.09
C PRO A 267 4.39 18.41 4.60
N ALA A 268 3.08 18.26 4.75
CA ALA A 268 2.39 17.06 4.28
C ALA A 268 2.54 16.91 2.75
N PRO A 269 2.64 15.67 2.21
CA PRO A 269 2.79 15.47 0.78
C PRO A 269 1.59 16.02 0.00
N THR A 270 1.86 16.61 -1.16
CA THR A 270 0.87 17.34 -1.97
C THR A 270 0.16 16.47 -3.00
N GLY A 271 0.34 15.15 -2.98
CA GLY A 271 -0.23 14.23 -3.97
C GLY A 271 -1.75 14.33 -4.08
N ILE A 272 -2.28 14.19 -5.29
CA ILE A 272 -3.72 14.31 -5.52
C ILE A 272 -4.43 13.03 -5.06
N VAL A 273 -5.69 13.16 -4.62
CA VAL A 273 -6.50 12.02 -4.17
C VAL A 273 -6.94 11.19 -5.37
N HIS A 274 -6.84 9.87 -5.25
CA HIS A 274 -7.26 8.93 -6.27
C HIS A 274 -8.79 8.88 -6.36
N ASN A 275 -9.32 9.04 -7.57
CA ASN A 275 -10.76 8.94 -7.86
C ASN A 275 -11.06 7.62 -8.58
N THR A 276 -12.15 6.94 -8.22
CA THR A 276 -12.52 5.67 -8.86
C THR A 276 -13.11 5.83 -10.27
N VAL A 277 -13.45 7.05 -10.71
CA VAL A 277 -14.08 7.30 -12.02
C VAL A 277 -13.06 7.51 -13.14
N LYS A 278 -12.15 8.47 -12.99
CA LYS A 278 -11.16 8.83 -14.04
C LYS A 278 -9.82 8.11 -13.85
N ASN A 279 -9.56 7.72 -12.61
CA ASN A 279 -8.23 7.50 -12.05
C ASN A 279 -8.02 6.03 -11.65
N PHE A 280 -9.01 5.17 -11.95
CA PHE A 280 -8.89 3.72 -11.87
C PHE A 280 -8.51 3.16 -13.25
N LEU A 281 -7.30 2.60 -13.36
CA LEU A 281 -6.79 2.08 -14.64
C LEU A 281 -7.20 0.62 -14.91
N GLY A 282 -7.90 0.00 -13.96
CA GLY A 282 -8.44 -1.36 -14.10
C GLY A 282 -7.71 -2.43 -13.29
N VAL A 283 -8.15 -3.66 -13.50
CA VAL A 283 -7.61 -4.87 -12.87
C VAL A 283 -7.28 -5.91 -13.93
N THR A 284 -6.22 -6.67 -13.71
CA THR A 284 -5.97 -7.93 -14.42
C THR A 284 -5.97 -9.09 -13.44
N ILE A 285 -6.61 -10.19 -13.83
CA ILE A 285 -6.63 -11.46 -13.13
C ILE A 285 -5.93 -12.48 -14.04
N PHE A 286 -4.82 -13.05 -13.58
CA PHE A 286 -4.01 -13.99 -14.35
C PHE A 286 -3.59 -13.45 -15.72
N GLY A 287 -3.27 -12.14 -15.77
CA GLY A 287 -2.87 -11.43 -16.99
C GLY A 287 -4.03 -11.09 -17.94
N LYS A 288 -5.28 -11.44 -17.61
CA LYS A 288 -6.46 -11.10 -18.41
C LYS A 288 -7.32 -10.05 -17.72
N VAL A 289 -7.94 -9.17 -18.50
CA VAL A 289 -8.92 -8.21 -17.96
C VAL A 289 -10.25 -8.92 -17.79
N PRO A 290 -10.91 -8.84 -16.62
CA PRO A 290 -12.24 -9.40 -16.41
C PRO A 290 -13.25 -8.85 -17.43
N ALA A 291 -14.15 -9.68 -17.93
CA ALA A 291 -15.15 -9.25 -18.91
C ALA A 291 -16.15 -8.22 -18.34
N GLY A 292 -16.37 -8.28 -17.02
CA GLY A 292 -17.21 -7.38 -16.25
C GLY A 292 -16.51 -6.11 -15.81
N CYS A 293 -17.24 -4.99 -15.71
CA CYS A 293 -16.70 -3.80 -15.08
C CYS A 293 -16.56 -4.03 -13.58
N VAL A 294 -15.40 -3.69 -13.04
CA VAL A 294 -15.08 -3.78 -11.61
C VAL A 294 -15.82 -2.68 -10.83
N THR A 295 -16.46 -3.06 -9.74
CA THR A 295 -17.25 -2.18 -8.87
C THR A 295 -16.59 -1.94 -7.51
N ASN A 296 -15.81 -2.90 -7.03
CA ASN A 296 -15.06 -2.77 -5.77
C ASN A 296 -13.76 -3.56 -5.84
N CYS A 297 -12.68 -2.98 -5.33
CA CYS A 297 -11.43 -3.67 -5.03
C CYS A 297 -10.97 -3.28 -3.62
N SER A 298 -10.69 -4.26 -2.79
CA SER A 298 -9.99 -4.07 -1.53
C SER A 298 -8.68 -4.83 -1.51
N ILE A 299 -7.66 -4.22 -0.92
CA ILE A 299 -6.36 -4.82 -0.70
C ILE A 299 -6.06 -4.67 0.80
N THR A 300 -5.71 -5.76 1.44
CA THR A 300 -5.32 -5.80 2.85
C THR A 300 -3.93 -6.41 2.95
N LEU A 301 -3.00 -5.62 3.47
CA LEU A 301 -1.64 -6.05 3.79
C LEU A 301 -1.58 -6.12 5.31
N ALA A 302 -1.32 -7.30 5.87
CA ALA A 302 -1.34 -7.49 7.30
C ALA A 302 -0.09 -8.22 7.79
N ARG A 303 0.20 -8.02 9.07
CA ARG A 303 1.24 -8.71 9.84
C ARG A 303 0.56 -9.64 10.84
N ASP A 304 0.26 -10.85 10.38
CA ASP A 304 -0.42 -11.85 11.20
C ASP A 304 0.46 -12.33 12.35
N GLY A 305 -0.10 -12.42 13.54
CA GLY A 305 0.65 -12.70 14.78
C GLY A 305 1.54 -11.56 15.28
N SER A 306 1.43 -10.35 14.71
CA SER A 306 2.06 -9.16 15.29
C SER A 306 1.43 -8.77 16.62
N GLY A 307 2.22 -8.16 17.51
CA GLY A 307 1.71 -7.70 18.80
C GLY A 307 2.82 -7.30 19.76
N ASN A 308 2.42 -6.76 20.91
CA ASN A 308 3.35 -6.33 21.95
C ASN A 308 3.70 -7.47 22.91
N ASP A 309 4.96 -7.53 23.32
CA ASP A 309 5.44 -8.41 24.37
C ASP A 309 5.55 -7.65 25.68
N TYR A 310 5.02 -8.25 26.75
CA TYR A 310 4.98 -7.67 28.09
C TYR A 310 5.82 -8.50 29.05
N GLY A 311 6.57 -7.83 29.92
CA GLY A 311 7.39 -8.44 30.95
C GLY A 311 6.99 -7.98 32.35
N ASN A 312 7.11 -8.87 33.33
CA ASN A 312 6.88 -8.51 34.74
C ASN A 312 7.85 -7.39 35.16
N GLY A 313 7.33 -6.32 35.77
CA GLY A 313 8.11 -5.14 36.17
C GLY A 313 8.00 -3.96 35.19
N HIS A 314 7.30 -4.11 34.07
CA HIS A 314 7.00 -3.04 33.12
C HIS A 314 5.48 -2.89 32.94
N ALA A 315 4.99 -1.65 32.96
CA ALA A 315 3.59 -1.36 32.63
C ALA A 315 3.35 -1.29 31.11
N ASP A 316 4.38 -0.86 30.38
CA ASP A 316 4.39 -0.71 28.92
C ASP A 316 4.99 -1.94 28.24
N ALA A 317 4.82 -2.03 26.91
CA ALA A 317 5.41 -3.12 26.14
C ALA A 317 6.96 -3.10 26.21
N CYS A 318 7.57 -4.27 26.41
CA CYS A 318 9.02 -4.43 26.40
C CYS A 318 9.57 -4.63 24.98
N GLY A 319 8.73 -5.12 24.05
CA GLY A 319 9.07 -5.35 22.66
C GLY A 319 7.83 -5.47 21.78
N ALA A 320 8.04 -5.52 20.46
CA ALA A 320 7.01 -5.78 19.48
C ALA A 320 7.41 -6.95 18.59
N ARG A 321 6.47 -7.86 18.35
CA ARG A 321 6.58 -8.95 17.38
C ARG A 321 6.05 -8.46 16.05
N SER A 322 6.85 -8.61 15.00
CA SER A 322 6.53 -8.13 13.66
C SER A 322 5.56 -9.02 12.89
N GLY A 323 5.40 -10.30 13.28
CA GLY A 323 4.44 -11.21 12.65
C GLY A 323 4.81 -11.62 11.23
N SER A 324 3.97 -12.46 10.63
CA SER A 324 4.11 -12.94 9.25
C SER A 324 3.36 -12.04 8.28
N PHE A 325 3.99 -11.69 7.15
CA PHE A 325 3.34 -10.88 6.13
C PHE A 325 2.26 -11.69 5.38
N THR A 326 1.05 -11.17 5.34
CA THR A 326 -0.07 -11.70 4.57
C THR A 326 -0.63 -10.62 3.66
N ALA A 327 -0.89 -11.00 2.40
CA ALA A 327 -1.54 -10.13 1.42
C ALA A 327 -2.85 -10.79 0.99
N SER A 328 -3.95 -10.12 1.25
CA SER A 328 -5.29 -10.56 0.87
C SER A 328 -6.06 -9.42 0.24
N GLY A 329 -7.20 -9.73 -0.37
CA GLY A 329 -8.06 -8.72 -0.95
C GLY A 329 -9.41 -9.26 -1.31
N SER A 330 -10.25 -8.42 -1.88
CA SER A 330 -11.52 -8.82 -2.47
C SER A 330 -11.76 -8.02 -3.74
N ILE A 331 -12.35 -8.67 -4.73
CA ILE A 331 -12.75 -8.04 -5.97
C ILE A 331 -14.23 -8.32 -6.26
N GLU A 332 -14.95 -7.28 -6.63
CA GLU A 332 -16.33 -7.34 -7.11
C GLU A 332 -16.42 -6.76 -8.53
N PHE A 333 -17.08 -7.48 -9.42
CA PHE A 333 -17.36 -7.01 -10.78
C PHE A 333 -18.71 -7.53 -11.28
N TYR A 334 -19.25 -6.89 -12.33
CA TYR A 334 -20.47 -7.37 -12.98
C TYR A 334 -20.22 -8.72 -13.66
N PHE A 335 -20.99 -9.73 -13.29
CA PHE A 335 -20.78 -11.09 -13.80
C PHE A 335 -21.19 -11.17 -15.28
N ARG A 336 -20.25 -11.62 -16.13
CA ARG A 336 -20.46 -11.78 -17.58
C ARG A 336 -19.96 -13.11 -18.14
N THR A 337 -18.95 -13.71 -17.51
CA THR A 337 -18.26 -14.93 -17.95
C THR A 337 -18.04 -15.85 -16.76
N TRP A 338 -17.92 -17.15 -17.03
CA TRP A 338 -17.61 -18.15 -16.00
C TRP A 338 -16.10 -18.32 -15.78
N ASP A 339 -15.25 -17.72 -16.63
CA ASP A 339 -13.79 -17.85 -16.63
C ASP A 339 -13.16 -17.71 -15.24
N GLU A 340 -13.50 -16.65 -14.48
CA GLU A 340 -12.95 -16.42 -13.14
C GLU A 340 -13.49 -17.42 -12.10
N TYR A 341 -14.74 -17.87 -12.27
CA TYR A 341 -15.36 -18.87 -11.39
C TYR A 341 -14.76 -20.27 -11.63
N ASP A 342 -14.55 -20.63 -12.88
CA ASP A 342 -13.89 -21.88 -13.27
C ASP A 342 -12.41 -21.88 -12.85
N ALA A 343 -11.72 -20.74 -12.98
CA ALA A 343 -10.35 -20.58 -12.50
C ALA A 343 -10.25 -20.73 -10.97
N MET A 344 -11.24 -20.24 -10.22
CA MET A 344 -11.34 -20.47 -8.78
C MET A 344 -11.53 -21.96 -8.46
N LEU A 345 -12.45 -22.65 -9.14
CA LEU A 345 -12.70 -24.08 -8.93
C LEU A 345 -11.47 -24.94 -9.27
N ALA A 346 -10.75 -24.58 -10.33
CA ALA A 346 -9.51 -25.22 -10.73
C ALA A 346 -8.33 -24.92 -9.77
N GLY A 347 -8.48 -23.94 -8.87
CA GLY A 347 -7.40 -23.49 -7.98
C GLY A 347 -6.25 -22.84 -8.74
N THR A 348 -6.54 -22.23 -9.90
CA THR A 348 -5.54 -21.54 -10.73
C THR A 348 -4.88 -20.45 -9.91
N GLN A 349 -3.54 -20.43 -9.96
CA GLN A 349 -2.74 -19.41 -9.32
C GLN A 349 -2.04 -18.56 -10.38
N GLY A 350 -1.89 -17.27 -10.09
CA GLY A 350 -1.16 -16.36 -10.96
C GLY A 350 -1.27 -14.91 -10.48
N PRO A 351 -0.69 -13.96 -11.22
CA PRO A 351 -0.64 -12.58 -10.78
C PRO A 351 -2.02 -11.91 -10.87
N ILE A 352 -2.33 -11.08 -9.87
CA ILE A 352 -3.49 -10.18 -9.88
C ILE A 352 -2.98 -8.76 -9.67
N VAL A 353 -3.30 -7.86 -10.59
CA VAL A 353 -2.82 -6.47 -10.57
C VAL A 353 -3.98 -5.50 -10.51
N ILE A 354 -3.96 -4.60 -9.55
CA ILE A 354 -4.91 -3.51 -9.38
C ILE A 354 -4.18 -2.18 -9.57
N LYS A 355 -4.67 -1.32 -10.46
CA LYS A 355 -3.99 -0.07 -10.83
C LYS A 355 -4.87 1.15 -10.56
N SER A 356 -4.28 2.15 -9.93
CA SER A 356 -4.90 3.46 -9.77
C SER A 356 -3.87 4.58 -9.82
N VAL A 357 -4.25 5.69 -10.45
CA VAL A 357 -3.47 6.93 -10.56
C VAL A 357 -4.24 8.10 -9.99
N ASP A 358 -3.58 9.23 -9.81
CA ASP A 358 -4.19 10.52 -9.53
C ASP A 358 -4.41 11.31 -10.83
N ASP A 359 -4.93 12.54 -10.72
CA ASP A 359 -5.22 13.37 -11.90
C ASP A 359 -3.97 13.83 -12.66
N ASP A 360 -2.81 13.78 -12.00
CA ASP A 360 -1.50 14.10 -12.59
C ASP A 360 -0.83 12.83 -13.18
N GLY A 361 -1.48 11.67 -13.08
CA GLY A 361 -0.98 10.40 -13.59
C GLY A 361 0.02 9.68 -12.68
N ASN A 362 0.27 10.19 -11.48
CA ASN A 362 1.08 9.49 -10.47
C ASN A 362 0.22 8.45 -9.75
N GLY A 363 0.78 7.31 -9.37
CA GLY A 363 0.01 6.36 -8.60
C GLY A 363 0.69 5.03 -8.34
N TYR A 364 -0.11 3.98 -8.27
CA TYR A 364 0.33 2.66 -7.81
C TYR A 364 -0.25 1.55 -8.68
N ALA A 365 0.60 0.56 -8.96
CA ALA A 365 0.21 -0.77 -9.37
C ALA A 365 0.44 -1.74 -8.21
N PHE A 366 -0.65 -2.16 -7.60
CA PHE A 366 -0.67 -3.16 -6.54
C PHE A 366 -0.71 -4.54 -7.17
N THR A 367 0.32 -5.35 -6.93
CA THR A 367 0.50 -6.64 -7.59
C THR A 367 0.61 -7.75 -6.56
N PHE A 368 -0.39 -8.62 -6.53
CA PHE A 368 -0.24 -9.94 -5.94
C PHE A 368 0.56 -10.78 -6.94
N LEU A 369 1.78 -11.16 -6.58
CA LEU A 369 2.72 -11.80 -7.50
C LEU A 369 2.26 -13.21 -7.89
N ASN A 370 1.71 -13.92 -6.91
CA ASN A 370 1.03 -15.18 -7.09
C ASN A 370 -0.20 -15.20 -6.18
N ALA A 371 -1.40 -15.21 -6.74
CA ALA A 371 -2.63 -15.26 -5.98
C ALA A 371 -3.59 -16.29 -6.54
N ALA A 372 -4.48 -16.78 -5.68
CA ALA A 372 -5.63 -17.58 -6.07
C ALA A 372 -6.91 -16.81 -5.79
N LEU A 373 -7.93 -17.01 -6.63
CA LEU A 373 -9.29 -16.60 -6.30
C LEU A 373 -9.91 -17.65 -5.39
N ARG A 374 -10.65 -17.21 -4.38
CA ARG A 374 -11.37 -18.04 -3.40
C ARG A 374 -12.79 -17.53 -3.17
N ASN A 375 -13.63 -18.40 -2.60
CA ASN A 375 -14.95 -18.05 -2.06
C ASN A 375 -15.84 -17.24 -3.01
N GLY A 376 -15.87 -17.62 -4.28
CA GLY A 376 -16.65 -16.97 -5.33
C GLY A 376 -18.15 -16.99 -5.02
N LYS A 377 -18.76 -15.80 -4.96
CA LYS A 377 -20.19 -15.59 -4.72
C LYS A 377 -20.81 -14.96 -5.95
N VAL A 378 -21.80 -15.63 -6.54
CA VAL A 378 -22.57 -15.16 -7.71
C VAL A 378 -24.05 -15.23 -7.35
N ASN A 379 -24.50 -14.28 -6.52
CA ASN A 379 -25.83 -14.33 -5.92
C ASN A 379 -26.84 -13.51 -6.74
N THR A 380 -28.04 -14.06 -6.94
CA THR A 380 -29.19 -13.37 -7.55
C THR A 380 -30.19 -12.99 -6.48
N SER A 381 -29.94 -11.88 -5.75
CA SER A 381 -30.69 -11.56 -4.54
C SER A 381 -32.04 -10.85 -4.76
N GLN A 382 -32.22 -10.12 -5.87
CA GLN A 382 -33.40 -9.26 -6.11
C GLN A 382 -33.77 -9.15 -7.60
N LYS A 383 -35.05 -8.84 -7.89
CA LYS A 383 -35.54 -8.55 -9.25
C LYS A 383 -34.95 -7.22 -9.77
N ASN A 384 -34.67 -7.15 -11.08
CA ASN A 384 -34.14 -5.97 -11.80
C ASN A 384 -32.74 -5.49 -11.38
N GLN A 385 -31.85 -6.39 -10.96
CA GLN A 385 -30.44 -6.07 -10.71
C GLN A 385 -29.51 -6.90 -11.59
N THR A 386 -28.41 -6.29 -12.02
CA THR A 386 -27.32 -7.01 -12.69
C THR A 386 -26.57 -7.83 -11.66
N VAL A 387 -26.34 -9.11 -11.98
CA VAL A 387 -25.58 -10.02 -11.12
C VAL A 387 -24.15 -9.51 -10.97
N LYS A 388 -23.67 -9.51 -9.74
CA LYS A 388 -22.27 -9.23 -9.41
C LYS A 388 -21.62 -10.50 -8.89
N ALA A 389 -20.37 -10.70 -9.29
CA ALA A 389 -19.53 -11.74 -8.74
C ALA A 389 -18.53 -11.11 -7.77
N THR A 390 -18.37 -11.74 -6.61
CA THR A 390 -17.38 -11.36 -5.61
C THR A 390 -16.43 -12.53 -5.39
N PHE A 391 -15.13 -12.25 -5.39
CA PHE A 391 -14.08 -13.22 -5.10
C PHE A 391 -13.12 -12.67 -4.06
N ASP A 392 -12.67 -13.55 -3.17
CA ASP A 392 -11.57 -13.24 -2.25
C ASP A 392 -10.25 -13.52 -2.96
N ILE A 393 -9.28 -12.63 -2.77
CA ILE A 393 -7.92 -12.76 -3.29
C ILE A 393 -7.03 -13.26 -2.15
N GLU A 394 -6.39 -14.40 -2.38
CA GLU A 394 -5.42 -14.99 -1.46
C GLU A 394 -4.02 -14.91 -2.07
N GLY A 395 -3.18 -14.01 -1.57
CA GLY A 395 -1.79 -13.87 -2.01
C GLY A 395 -0.89 -14.94 -1.41
N ASN A 396 -0.17 -15.64 -2.27
CA ASN A 396 0.76 -16.71 -1.92
C ASN A 396 2.21 -16.31 -2.25
N PRO A 397 3.19 -16.80 -1.47
CA PRO A 397 4.60 -16.56 -1.78
C PRO A 397 5.00 -17.28 -3.07
N LEU A 398 5.80 -16.61 -3.90
CA LEU A 398 6.54 -17.22 -4.99
C LEU A 398 7.69 -18.09 -4.47
N PRO A 399 8.18 -19.05 -5.28
CA PRO A 399 9.45 -19.73 -5.01
C PRO A 399 10.58 -18.68 -4.88
N GLY A 400 11.06 -18.44 -3.66
CA GLY A 400 12.05 -17.39 -3.36
C GLY A 400 11.61 -16.33 -2.34
N GLY A 401 10.34 -16.32 -1.90
CA GLY A 401 9.93 -15.58 -0.69
C GLY A 401 9.21 -14.24 -0.90
N THR A 402 8.73 -13.93 -2.11
CA THR A 402 7.98 -12.70 -2.40
C THR A 402 6.50 -13.00 -2.68
N THR A 403 5.60 -12.26 -2.02
CA THR A 403 4.15 -12.44 -2.11
C THR A 403 3.47 -11.26 -2.81
N PHE A 404 3.95 -10.04 -2.54
CA PHE A 404 3.30 -8.81 -2.99
C PHE A 404 4.31 -7.75 -3.41
N ALA A 405 3.95 -6.98 -4.44
CA ALA A 405 4.73 -5.88 -4.96
C ALA A 405 3.85 -4.64 -5.16
N ILE A 406 4.40 -3.46 -4.88
CA ILE A 406 3.80 -2.17 -5.24
C ILE A 406 4.77 -1.49 -6.19
N SER A 407 4.34 -1.21 -7.42
CA SER A 407 5.11 -0.39 -8.35
C SER A 407 4.56 1.04 -8.37
N ARG A 408 5.43 2.04 -8.34
CA ARG A 408 5.05 3.44 -8.50
C ARG A 408 4.84 3.75 -9.98
N ILE A 409 3.69 4.32 -10.30
CA ILE A 409 3.36 4.85 -11.62
C ILE A 409 3.73 6.34 -11.61
N THR A 410 4.50 6.76 -12.61
CA THR A 410 4.85 8.16 -12.85
C THR A 410 4.54 8.47 -14.30
N PRO A 411 3.87 9.59 -14.62
CA PRO A 411 3.56 9.95 -16.00
C PRO A 411 4.86 10.05 -16.83
N ALA A 412 4.77 9.69 -18.11
CA ALA A 412 5.86 9.91 -19.06
C ALA A 412 6.15 11.42 -19.16
N ALA A 413 7.43 11.79 -19.18
CA ALA A 413 7.90 13.17 -19.30
C ALA A 413 7.82 13.72 -20.73
#